data_AF-A0A1G9JP75-F1
#
_entry.id   AF-A0A1G9JP75-F1
#
_cell.length_a   1.000
_cell.length_b   1.000
_cell.length_c   1.000
_cell.angle_alpha   90.00
_cell.angle_beta   90.00
_cell.angle_gamma   90.00
#
_symmetry.space_group_name_H-M   'P 1'
#
loop_
_entity.id
_entity.type
_entity.pdbx_description
1 polymer ?
#
loop_
_entity_poly.entity_id
_entity_poly.type
_entity_poly.pdbx_seq_one_letter_code
_entity_poly.pdbx_strand_id
1 'polypeptide(L)'
;MKLSLILSLFVLLCTAATAQEVIDCKKLLDTEPYFVQHKSSEKDSLLKRDIAILKHCGNFEPIDSVFLKGPMLGALMLDQARIGKPATYRTLIDYFNDYKKTIAYKDFIKGLVLYKELAQKKINLDNWETDKELFVRMGFTVGDLEDFKGFLTNIAGQDLTYKAALTKYMSEIEVMRVDK
;
A
#
# COMPACT_ATOMS: atom_id res chain seq x y z
N MET A 1 -39.47 -34.40 -36.00
CA MET A 1 -38.19 -34.69 -35.30
C MET A 1 -37.28 -33.45 -35.21
N LYS A 2 -37.77 -32.28 -34.77
CA LYS A 2 -36.96 -31.04 -34.70
C LYS A 2 -37.27 -30.09 -33.54
N LEU A 3 -38.10 -30.49 -32.56
CA LEU A 3 -38.47 -29.62 -31.43
C LEU A 3 -37.97 -30.11 -30.07
N SER A 4 -37.41 -31.32 -30.00
CA SER A 4 -37.02 -31.94 -28.72
C SER A 4 -35.54 -31.79 -28.36
N LEU A 5 -34.72 -31.20 -29.24
CA LEU A 5 -33.26 -31.10 -29.05
C LEU A 5 -32.77 -29.70 -28.61
N ILE A 6 -33.66 -28.70 -28.58
CA ILE A 6 -33.30 -27.32 -28.20
C ILE A 6 -33.54 -27.07 -26.70
N LEU A 7 -34.32 -27.91 -26.02
CA LEU A 7 -34.66 -27.71 -24.61
C LEU A 7 -33.58 -28.21 -23.62
N SER A 8 -32.64 -29.04 -24.06
CA SER A 8 -31.59 -29.59 -23.19
C SER A 8 -30.33 -28.73 -23.05
N LEU A 9 -30.20 -27.63 -23.81
CA LEU A 9 -29.01 -26.77 -23.74
C LEU A 9 -29.18 -25.56 -22.80
N PHE A 10 -30.38 -25.30 -22.29
CA PHE A 10 -30.66 -24.10 -21.47
C PHE A 10 -30.61 -24.34 -19.96
N VAL A 11 -30.46 -25.59 -19.51
CA VAL A 11 -30.48 -25.94 -18.07
C VAL A 11 -29.08 -26.01 -17.44
N LEU A 12 -28.00 -25.92 -18.22
CA LEU A 12 -26.63 -26.00 -17.68
C LEU A 12 -25.98 -24.65 -17.33
N LEU A 13 -26.71 -23.53 -17.37
CA LEU A 13 -26.18 -22.19 -17.11
C LEU A 13 -26.53 -21.61 -15.74
N CYS A 14 -27.30 -22.33 -14.91
CA CYS A 14 -27.65 -21.89 -13.56
C CYS A 14 -27.02 -22.82 -12.53
N THR A 15 -25.85 -22.44 -12.01
CA THR A 15 -25.44 -22.51 -10.59
C THR A 15 -23.91 -22.58 -10.45
N ALA A 16 -23.19 -21.59 -10.98
CA ALA A 16 -21.97 -21.15 -10.32
C ALA A 16 -22.36 -20.07 -9.30
N ALA A 17 -23.15 -20.47 -8.29
CA ALA A 17 -23.27 -19.66 -7.09
C ALA A 17 -21.91 -19.74 -6.41
N THR A 18 -21.06 -18.75 -6.64
CA THR A 18 -19.88 -18.56 -5.81
C THR A 18 -20.40 -18.39 -4.39
N ALA A 19 -20.22 -19.41 -3.55
CA ALA A 19 -20.39 -19.25 -2.12
C ALA A 19 -19.37 -18.18 -1.69
N GLN A 20 -19.81 -16.92 -1.61
CA GLN A 20 -19.03 -15.88 -0.95
C GLN A 20 -18.88 -16.33 0.49
N GLU A 21 -17.66 -16.69 0.87
CA GLU A 21 -17.31 -17.04 2.24
C GLU A 21 -17.69 -15.84 3.11
N VAL A 22 -18.79 -15.96 3.87
CA VAL A 22 -19.26 -14.88 4.74
C VAL A 22 -18.27 -14.77 5.88
N ILE A 23 -17.51 -13.68 5.92
CA ILE A 23 -16.52 -13.41 6.96
C ILE A 23 -17.28 -13.05 8.25
N ASP A 24 -17.36 -13.99 9.19
CA ASP A 24 -17.92 -13.76 10.53
C ASP A 24 -16.84 -13.16 11.44
N CYS A 25 -16.80 -11.83 11.51
CA CYS A 25 -15.83 -11.10 12.32
C CYS A 25 -15.90 -11.47 13.80
N LYS A 26 -17.09 -11.79 14.33
CA LYS A 26 -17.23 -12.13 15.75
C LYS A 26 -16.46 -13.40 16.09
N LYS A 27 -16.38 -14.36 15.15
CA LYS A 27 -15.63 -15.60 15.33
C LYS A 27 -14.15 -15.48 14.96
N LEU A 28 -13.84 -14.66 13.94
CA LEU A 28 -12.50 -14.61 13.38
C LEU A 28 -11.55 -13.67 14.14
N LEU A 29 -12.05 -12.60 14.75
CA LEU A 29 -11.20 -11.56 15.34
C LEU A 29 -10.24 -12.10 16.41
N ASP A 30 -10.64 -13.13 17.15
CA ASP A 30 -9.85 -13.74 18.23
C ASP A 30 -9.01 -14.95 17.77
N THR A 31 -8.88 -15.15 16.45
CA THR A 31 -8.06 -16.22 15.86
C THR A 31 -6.70 -15.68 15.40
N GLU A 32 -5.71 -16.58 15.34
CA GLU A 32 -4.37 -16.26 14.84
C GLU A 32 -4.36 -16.18 13.30
N PRO A 33 -3.82 -15.10 12.70
CA PRO A 33 -3.66 -15.00 11.26
C PRO A 33 -2.66 -16.01 10.70
N TYR A 34 -2.86 -16.47 9.46
CA TYR A 34 -1.98 -17.45 8.82
C TYR A 34 -0.54 -16.93 8.67
N PHE A 35 -0.36 -15.64 8.38
CA PHE A 35 0.96 -15.03 8.20
C PHE A 35 1.84 -15.04 9.47
N VAL A 36 1.28 -15.35 10.65
CA VAL A 36 2.05 -15.43 11.91
C VAL A 36 2.94 -16.67 11.93
N GLN A 37 2.43 -17.81 11.45
CA GLN A 37 3.15 -19.07 11.46
C GLN A 37 3.96 -19.32 10.18
N HIS A 38 3.68 -18.56 9.12
CA HIS A 38 4.20 -18.83 7.78
C HIS A 38 4.87 -17.58 7.20
N LYS A 39 6.11 -17.74 6.73
CA LYS A 39 6.78 -16.72 5.90
C LYS A 39 5.99 -16.56 4.60
N SER A 40 5.04 -15.63 4.60
CA SER A 40 4.10 -15.46 3.52
C SER A 40 4.63 -14.46 2.49
N SER A 41 4.70 -14.87 1.23
CA SER A 41 4.98 -13.96 0.12
C SER A 41 3.69 -13.26 -0.35
N GLU A 42 3.79 -12.12 -1.04
CA GLU A 42 2.61 -11.40 -1.56
C GLU A 42 1.75 -12.23 -2.54
N LYS A 43 2.31 -13.31 -3.09
CA LYS A 43 1.60 -14.25 -3.98
C LYS A 43 0.84 -15.33 -3.24
N ASP A 44 1.05 -15.47 -1.92
CA ASP A 44 0.40 -16.47 -1.09
C ASP A 44 -1.11 -16.19 -0.98
N SER A 45 -1.94 -17.13 -1.43
CA SER A 45 -3.39 -17.04 -1.36
C SER A 45 -3.90 -16.93 0.08
N LEU A 46 -3.16 -17.48 1.05
CA LEU A 46 -3.57 -17.46 2.45
C LEU A 46 -3.28 -16.09 3.10
N LEU A 47 -2.20 -15.42 2.71
CA LEU A 47 -2.00 -14.00 3.07
C LEU A 47 -3.10 -13.10 2.48
N LYS A 48 -3.57 -13.38 1.26
CA LYS A 48 -4.70 -12.63 0.68
C LYS A 48 -5.98 -12.79 1.50
N ARG A 49 -6.22 -13.99 2.05
CA ARG A 49 -7.34 -14.26 2.95
C ARG A 49 -7.20 -13.46 4.25
N ASP A 50 -6.03 -13.46 4.87
CA ASP A 50 -5.79 -12.68 6.09
C ASP A 50 -6.01 -11.17 5.84
N ILE A 51 -5.52 -10.64 4.72
CA ILE A 51 -5.74 -9.24 4.32
C ILE A 51 -7.24 -8.96 4.10
N ALA A 52 -7.99 -9.89 3.50
CA ALA A 52 -9.43 -9.73 3.31
C ALA A 52 -10.18 -9.68 4.63
N ILE A 53 -9.82 -10.54 5.59
CA ILE A 53 -10.37 -10.54 6.95
C ILE A 53 -10.07 -9.21 7.64
N LEU A 54 -8.82 -8.75 7.60
CA LEU A 54 -8.42 -7.46 8.16
C LEU A 54 -9.24 -6.32 7.55
N LYS A 55 -9.32 -6.22 6.22
CA LYS A 55 -10.10 -5.18 5.53
C LYS A 55 -11.57 -5.21 5.91
N HIS A 56 -12.16 -6.41 5.98
CA HIS A 56 -13.59 -6.58 6.27
C HIS A 56 -13.92 -6.26 7.73
N CYS A 57 -13.11 -6.74 8.67
CA CYS A 57 -13.40 -6.63 10.11
C CYS A 57 -12.79 -5.39 10.78
N GLY A 58 -11.79 -4.76 10.17
CA GLY A 58 -11.01 -3.68 10.77
C GLY A 58 -11.46 -2.26 10.39
N ASN A 59 -12.49 -2.11 9.56
CA ASN A 59 -12.99 -0.80 9.11
C ASN A 59 -11.88 0.14 8.57
N PHE A 60 -10.98 -0.43 7.77
CA PHE A 60 -9.87 0.29 7.16
C PHE A 60 -10.35 1.17 6.01
N GLU A 61 -9.85 2.40 5.94
CA GLU A 61 -10.05 3.28 4.79
C GLU A 61 -9.17 2.80 3.62
N PRO A 62 -9.51 3.14 2.36
CA PRO A 62 -8.70 2.72 1.21
C PRO A 62 -7.21 3.08 1.33
N ILE A 63 -6.89 4.20 1.98
CA ILE A 63 -5.52 4.65 2.19
C ILE A 63 -4.74 3.79 3.20
N ASP A 64 -5.42 3.14 4.14
CA ASP A 64 -4.82 2.26 5.15
C ASP A 64 -4.27 0.96 4.54
N SER A 65 -4.72 0.61 3.34
CA SER A 65 -4.26 -0.61 2.65
C SER A 65 -2.75 -0.66 2.43
N VAL A 66 -2.07 0.49 2.47
CA VAL A 66 -0.60 0.58 2.41
C VAL A 66 0.09 -0.18 3.55
N PHE A 67 -0.56 -0.30 4.70
CA PHE A 67 -0.05 -1.01 5.87
C PHE A 67 -0.33 -2.52 5.83
N LEU A 68 -1.28 -2.96 5.00
CA LEU A 68 -1.71 -4.37 4.92
C LEU A 68 -0.82 -5.19 3.99
N LYS A 69 0.50 -5.11 4.19
CA LYS A 69 1.51 -5.89 3.46
C LYS A 69 2.12 -6.93 4.38
N GLY A 70 2.37 -8.13 3.87
CA GLY A 70 2.87 -9.27 4.66
C GLY A 70 4.03 -8.93 5.62
N PRO A 71 5.14 -8.32 5.15
CA PRO A 71 6.25 -7.96 6.02
C PRO A 71 5.88 -6.96 7.13
N MET A 72 5.02 -5.98 6.82
CA MET A 72 4.55 -4.99 7.79
C MET A 72 3.66 -5.64 8.85
N LEU A 73 2.70 -6.46 8.41
CA LEU A 73 1.82 -7.21 9.30
C LEU A 73 2.60 -8.15 10.22
N GLY A 74 3.61 -8.84 9.69
CA GLY A 74 4.50 -9.70 10.47
C GLY A 74 5.31 -8.94 11.51
N ALA A 75 5.93 -7.81 11.13
CA ALA A 75 6.69 -6.96 12.04
C ALA A 75 5.81 -6.38 13.17
N LEU A 76 4.65 -5.83 12.81
CA LEU A 76 3.71 -5.27 13.78
C LEU A 76 3.19 -6.34 14.75
N MET A 77 2.85 -7.52 14.24
CA MET A 77 2.40 -8.61 15.10
C MET A 77 3.50 -9.06 16.08
N LEU A 78 4.74 -9.18 15.59
CA LEU A 78 5.88 -9.52 16.43
C LEU A 78 6.08 -8.49 17.55
N ASP A 79 5.96 -7.21 17.24
CA ASP A 79 6.07 -6.14 18.24
C ASP A 79 4.94 -6.19 19.28
N GLN A 80 3.70 -6.46 18.86
CA GLN A 80 2.58 -6.64 19.79
C GLN A 80 2.74 -7.89 20.67
N ALA A 81 3.22 -9.00 20.11
CA ALA A 81 3.50 -10.22 20.86
C ALA A 81 4.61 -10.02 21.90
N ARG A 82 5.65 -9.26 21.57
CA ARG A 82 6.76 -8.92 22.50
C ARG A 82 6.31 -8.13 23.72
N ILE A 83 5.25 -7.34 23.60
CA ILE A 83 4.64 -6.61 24.73
C ILE A 83 3.51 -7.42 25.42
N GLY A 84 3.42 -8.73 25.13
CA GLY A 84 2.52 -9.66 25.81
C GLY A 84 1.09 -9.71 25.26
N LYS A 85 0.80 -9.10 24.10
CA LYS A 85 -0.52 -9.22 23.47
C LYS A 85 -0.64 -10.54 22.68
N PRO A 86 -1.84 -11.13 22.60
CA PRO A 86 -2.04 -12.35 21.81
C PRO A 86 -1.90 -12.06 20.30
N ALA A 87 -1.45 -13.04 19.52
CA ALA A 87 -1.23 -12.86 18.09
C ALA A 87 -2.53 -12.99 17.26
N THR A 88 -3.48 -12.07 17.43
CA THR A 88 -4.83 -12.19 16.82
C THR A 88 -5.14 -11.08 15.81
N TYR A 89 -6.12 -11.29 14.93
CA TYR A 89 -6.63 -10.22 14.05
C TYR A 89 -7.06 -8.98 14.84
N ARG A 90 -7.73 -9.18 15.99
CA ARG A 90 -8.15 -8.10 16.88
C ARG A 90 -6.96 -7.25 17.32
N THR A 91 -5.84 -7.88 17.69
CA THR A 91 -4.64 -7.17 18.14
C THR A 91 -4.09 -6.22 17.09
N LEU A 92 -4.08 -6.61 15.81
CA LEU A 92 -3.68 -5.71 14.73
C LEU A 92 -4.70 -4.60 14.49
N ILE A 93 -5.99 -4.93 14.49
CA ILE A 93 -7.06 -3.96 14.28
C ILE A 93 -7.04 -2.90 15.38
N ASP A 94 -6.91 -3.30 16.64
CA ASP A 94 -6.81 -2.39 17.78
C ASP A 94 -5.57 -1.52 17.68
N TYR A 95 -4.41 -2.11 17.32
CA TYR A 95 -3.20 -1.33 17.07
C TYR A 95 -3.42 -0.25 16.01
N PHE A 96 -4.01 -0.59 14.86
CA PHE A 96 -4.27 0.39 13.82
C PHE A 96 -5.28 1.44 14.24
N ASN A 97 -6.35 1.06 14.94
CA ASN A 97 -7.34 1.99 15.48
C ASN A 97 -6.69 3.01 16.42
N ASP A 98 -5.71 2.60 17.22
CA ASP A 98 -4.96 3.50 18.09
C ASP A 98 -3.94 4.33 17.31
N TYR A 99 -3.20 3.72 16.39
CA TYR A 99 -2.24 4.42 15.54
C TYR A 99 -2.91 5.54 14.72
N LYS A 100 -4.12 5.30 14.18
CA LYS A 100 -4.91 6.30 13.43
C LYS A 100 -5.23 7.57 14.22
N LYS A 101 -5.20 7.51 15.56
CA LYS A 101 -5.44 8.67 16.44
C LYS A 101 -4.18 9.53 16.62
N THR A 102 -3.01 9.03 16.25
CA THR A 102 -1.72 9.70 16.49
C THR A 102 -1.41 10.79 15.45
N ILE A 103 -0.51 11.71 15.83
CA ILE A 103 0.06 12.70 14.90
C ILE A 103 0.90 11.99 13.83
N ALA A 104 1.65 10.94 14.20
CA ALA A 104 2.47 10.17 13.28
C ALA A 104 1.67 9.58 12.11
N TYR A 105 0.44 9.08 12.36
CA TYR A 105 -0.44 8.64 11.28
C TYR A 105 -0.85 9.80 10.36
N LYS A 106 -1.23 10.96 10.93
CA LYS A 106 -1.62 12.14 10.14
C LYS A 106 -0.48 12.62 9.24
N ASP A 107 0.73 12.66 9.77
CA ASP A 107 1.92 13.07 9.02
C ASP A 107 2.27 12.05 7.94
N PHE A 108 2.15 10.75 8.23
CA PHE A 108 2.34 9.70 7.24
C PHE A 108 1.34 9.80 6.08
N ILE A 109 0.06 9.99 6.38
CA ILE A 109 -0.98 10.15 5.35
C ILE A 109 -0.72 11.40 4.51
N LYS A 110 -0.34 12.52 5.13
CA LYS A 110 0.05 13.74 4.42
C LYS A 110 1.22 13.49 3.47
N GLY A 111 2.26 12.78 3.93
CA GLY A 111 3.40 12.38 3.12
C GLY A 111 2.99 11.50 1.93
N LEU A 112 2.12 10.52 2.14
CA LEU A 112 1.61 9.66 1.06
C LEU A 112 0.82 10.44 0.01
N VAL A 113 0.02 11.43 0.42
CA VAL A 113 -0.73 12.29 -0.51
C VAL A 113 0.23 13.11 -1.37
N LEU A 114 1.22 13.75 -0.75
CA LEU A 114 2.26 14.51 -1.47
C LEU A 114 3.04 13.60 -2.43
N TYR A 115 3.40 12.40 -2.01
CA TYR A 115 4.09 11.44 -2.86
C TYR A 115 3.24 10.99 -4.07
N LYS A 116 1.92 10.81 -3.89
CA LYS A 116 0.99 10.53 -4.99
C LYS A 116 0.85 11.72 -5.94
N GLU A 117 0.85 12.94 -5.43
CA GLU A 117 0.83 14.15 -6.25
C GLU A 117 2.07 14.22 -7.16
N LEU A 118 3.26 13.97 -6.60
CA LEU A 118 4.50 13.86 -7.38
C LEU A 118 4.49 12.73 -8.41
N ALA A 119 3.77 11.65 -8.13
CA ALA A 119 3.63 10.52 -9.05
C ALA A 119 2.84 10.87 -10.31
N GLN A 120 1.93 11.84 -10.22
CA GLN A 120 1.05 12.25 -11.31
C GLN A 120 1.53 13.51 -12.02
N LYS A 121 2.25 14.38 -11.32
CA LYS A 121 2.70 15.67 -11.85
C LYS A 121 3.91 15.51 -12.77
N LYS A 122 3.74 15.90 -14.03
CA LYS A 122 4.83 15.97 -15.02
C LYS A 122 5.81 17.06 -14.64
N ILE A 123 7.09 16.84 -14.95
CA ILE A 123 8.12 17.84 -14.73
C ILE A 123 7.78 19.06 -15.57
N ASN A 124 7.74 20.23 -14.92
CA ASN A 124 7.63 21.50 -15.60
C ASN A 124 8.52 22.52 -14.87
N LEU A 125 9.65 22.86 -15.48
CA LEU A 125 10.59 23.80 -14.88
C LEU A 125 10.06 25.23 -14.80
N ASP A 126 9.11 25.60 -15.64
CA ASP A 126 8.47 26.92 -15.57
C ASP A 126 7.65 27.07 -14.28
N ASN A 127 7.11 25.95 -13.77
CA ASN A 127 6.34 25.90 -12.54
C ASN A 127 7.19 25.53 -11.31
N TRP A 128 8.51 25.39 -11.46
CA TRP A 128 9.39 24.85 -10.42
C TRP A 128 9.24 25.54 -9.06
N GLU A 129 9.11 26.87 -9.04
CA GLU A 129 9.01 27.62 -7.78
C GLU A 129 7.75 27.27 -6.98
N THR A 130 6.68 26.83 -7.66
CA THR A 130 5.47 26.30 -7.00
C THR A 130 5.64 24.82 -6.68
N ASP A 131 6.22 24.06 -7.59
CA ASP A 131 6.29 22.60 -7.50
C ASP A 131 7.27 22.14 -6.41
N LYS A 132 8.33 22.91 -6.16
CA LYS A 132 9.32 22.63 -5.10
C LYS A 132 8.69 22.59 -3.71
N GLU A 133 7.58 23.29 -3.48
CA GLU A 133 6.87 23.29 -2.19
C GLU A 133 6.38 21.89 -1.79
N LEU A 134 6.09 21.02 -2.76
CA LEU A 134 5.75 19.63 -2.49
C LEU A 134 6.92 18.89 -1.82
N PHE A 135 8.14 19.18 -2.27
CA PHE A 135 9.36 18.57 -1.75
C PHE A 135 9.78 19.17 -0.41
N VAL A 136 9.63 20.49 -0.22
CA VAL A 136 9.81 21.14 1.09
C VAL A 136 8.92 20.48 2.14
N ARG A 137 7.65 20.21 1.79
CA ARG A 137 6.70 19.53 2.69
C ARG A 137 7.02 18.06 2.95
N MET A 138 7.84 17.44 2.10
CA MET A 138 8.41 16.11 2.34
C MET A 138 9.73 16.14 3.13
N GLY A 139 10.22 17.33 3.51
CA GLY A 139 11.43 17.50 4.32
C GLY A 139 12.72 17.72 3.54
N PHE A 140 12.64 18.01 2.24
CA PHE A 140 13.83 18.35 1.44
C PHE A 140 14.39 19.70 1.88
N THR A 141 15.72 19.77 2.02
CA THR A 141 16.43 21.02 2.34
C THR A 141 16.60 21.87 1.09
N VAL A 142 16.96 23.15 1.26
CA VAL A 142 17.25 24.04 0.13
C VAL A 142 18.37 23.47 -0.75
N GLY A 143 19.40 22.89 -0.14
CA GLY A 143 20.50 22.26 -0.90
C GLY A 143 20.02 21.07 -1.74
N ASP A 144 19.22 20.18 -1.15
CA ASP A 144 18.65 19.03 -1.89
C ASP A 144 17.82 19.49 -3.09
N LEU A 145 17.09 20.61 -2.94
CA LEU A 145 16.24 21.17 -4.00
C LEU A 145 17.04 21.85 -5.11
N GLU A 146 18.14 22.53 -4.78
CA GLU A 146 19.03 23.12 -5.77
C GLU A 146 19.71 22.05 -6.62
N ASP A 147 20.24 21.01 -5.98
CA ASP A 147 20.85 19.87 -6.66
C ASP A 147 19.81 19.13 -7.52
N PHE A 148 18.63 18.88 -6.98
CA PHE A 148 17.56 18.22 -7.71
C PHE A 148 17.06 19.07 -8.90
N LYS A 149 16.94 20.41 -8.75
CA LYS A 149 16.62 21.31 -9.88
C LYS A 149 17.68 21.24 -10.98
N GLY A 150 18.96 21.18 -10.60
CA GLY A 150 20.06 20.99 -11.52
C GLY A 150 19.90 19.67 -12.31
N PHE A 151 19.62 18.58 -11.62
CA PHE A 151 19.33 17.29 -12.24
C PHE A 151 18.13 17.35 -13.20
N LEU A 152 17.03 17.98 -12.78
CA LEU A 152 15.82 18.12 -13.60
C LEU A 152 16.09 18.87 -14.91
N THR A 153 16.96 19.88 -14.90
CA THR A 153 17.34 20.65 -16.10
C THR A 153 17.93 19.76 -17.19
N ASN A 154 18.66 18.72 -16.82
CA ASN A 154 19.26 17.76 -17.76
C ASN A 154 18.24 16.77 -18.34
N ILE A 155 17.07 16.61 -17.72
CA ILE A 155 16.05 15.63 -18.10
C ILE A 155 14.69 16.26 -18.42
N ALA A 156 14.57 17.59 -18.41
CA ALA A 156 13.29 18.30 -18.53
C ALA A 156 12.57 18.06 -19.86
N GLY A 157 13.29 17.66 -20.91
CA GLY A 157 12.71 17.25 -22.20
C GLY A 157 12.17 15.81 -22.22
N GLN A 158 12.36 15.04 -21.14
CA GLN A 158 11.83 13.69 -21.02
C GLN A 158 10.41 13.78 -20.45
N ASP A 159 9.49 12.96 -20.97
CA ASP A 159 8.09 12.91 -20.52
C ASP A 159 7.94 12.21 -19.15
N LEU A 160 8.65 12.70 -18.14
CA LEU A 160 8.74 12.11 -16.81
C LEU A 160 7.88 12.88 -15.81
N THR A 161 7.44 12.15 -14.78
CA THR A 161 6.84 12.76 -13.59
C THR A 161 7.91 13.08 -12.56
N TYR A 162 7.60 13.98 -11.64
CA TYR A 162 8.51 14.33 -10.55
C TYR A 162 8.94 13.12 -9.72
N LYS A 163 8.05 12.15 -9.47
CA LYS A 163 8.40 10.89 -8.79
C LYS A 163 9.43 10.07 -9.58
N ALA A 164 9.26 9.96 -10.89
CA ALA A 164 10.17 9.19 -11.74
C ALA A 164 11.56 9.85 -11.78
N ALA A 165 11.60 11.17 -11.91
CA ALA A 165 12.83 11.94 -11.81
C ALA A 165 13.51 11.79 -10.44
N LEU A 166 12.76 11.91 -9.34
CA LEU A 166 13.30 11.76 -7.99
C LEU A 166 13.90 10.36 -7.79
N THR A 167 13.23 9.31 -8.27
CA THR A 167 13.73 7.93 -8.18
C THR A 167 15.05 7.78 -8.94
N LYS A 168 15.14 8.36 -10.14
CA LYS A 168 16.37 8.34 -10.94
C LYS A 168 17.50 9.10 -10.25
N TYR A 169 17.23 10.31 -9.76
CA TYR A 169 18.19 11.13 -9.01
C TYR A 169 18.76 10.39 -7.79
N MET A 170 17.90 9.77 -6.96
CA MET A 170 18.35 9.02 -5.79
C MET A 170 19.20 7.81 -6.17
N SER A 171 18.86 7.11 -7.26
CA SER A 171 19.67 5.98 -7.74
C SER A 171 21.06 6.41 -8.22
N GLU A 172 21.19 7.58 -8.84
CA GLU A 172 22.49 8.12 -9.25
C GLU A 172 23.36 8.50 -8.04
N ILE A 173 22.76 9.07 -6.98
CA ILE A 173 23.46 9.37 -5.74
C ILE A 173 23.94 8.11 -5.02
N GLU A 174 23.10 7.08 -4.94
CA GLU A 174 23.46 5.81 -4.29
C GLU A 174 24.66 5.15 -4.98
N VAL A 175 24.68 5.12 -6.31
CA VAL A 175 25.81 4.60 -7.09
C VAL A 175 27.09 5.38 -6.80
N MET A 176 27.03 6.72 -6.78
CA MET A 176 28.19 7.56 -6.46
C MET A 176 28.72 7.42 -5.02
N ARG A 177 27.91 6.89 -4.08
CA ARG A 177 28.36 6.61 -2.71
C ARG A 177 29.05 5.26 -2.55
N VAL A 178 28.78 4.30 -3.45
CA VAL A 178 29.38 2.95 -3.39
C VAL A 178 30.79 2.93 -3.99
N ASP A 179 31.11 3.88 -4.87
CA ASP A 179 32.44 4.01 -5.50
C ASP A 179 33.44 4.85 -4.66
N LYS A 180 33.14 5.13 -3.39
CA LYS A 180 34.03 5.79 -2.41
C LYS A 180 34.35 4.86 -1.25
#